data_AF-A0A126PDF4-F1
#
_entry.id   AF-A0A126PDF4-F1
#
_cell.length_a   1.000
_cell.length_b   1.000
_cell.length_c   1.000
_cell.angle_alpha   90.00
_cell.angle_beta   90.00
_cell.angle_gamma   90.00
#
_symmetry.space_group_name_H-M   'P 1'
#
loop_
_entity.id
_entity.type
_entity.pdbx_description
1 polymer ?
#
loop_
_entity_poly.entity_id
_entity_poly.type
_entity_poly.pdbx_seq_one_letter_code
_entity_poly.pdbx_strand_id
1 'polypeptide(L)'
;MAFQCSHAASEPGPQCRANIQTKIAELQALPKGNPAYEVWQYTFRDQKVYLVTASCCDQYETLYDACLNVLCAPSGGLSGQGDGRCPEFYRLSTDRQLVWRDPR
;
A
#
# COMPACT_ATOMS: atom_id res chain seq x y z
N MET A 1 -10.60 9.06 -48.84
CA MET A 1 -9.47 8.25 -48.31
C MET A 1 -9.47 8.41 -46.81
N ALA A 2 -9.77 7.32 -46.10
CA ALA A 2 -9.84 7.28 -44.65
C ALA A 2 -8.45 6.97 -44.07
N PHE A 3 -8.02 7.72 -43.06
CA PHE A 3 -7.00 7.26 -42.13
C PHE A 3 -7.53 7.54 -40.72
N GLN A 4 -8.16 6.50 -40.16
CA GLN A 4 -8.51 6.42 -38.76
C GLN A 4 -7.21 6.15 -37.99
N CYS A 5 -6.75 7.12 -37.19
CA CYS A 5 -5.75 6.86 -36.17
C CYS A 5 -6.41 6.12 -35.02
N SER A 6 -6.40 4.79 -35.09
CA SER A 6 -6.75 3.91 -33.99
C SER A 6 -5.63 3.97 -32.94
N HIS A 7 -5.78 4.83 -31.93
CA HIS A 7 -5.03 4.64 -30.68
C HIS A 7 -5.65 3.45 -29.94
N ALA A 8 -4.98 2.31 -30.06
CA ALA A 8 -5.24 1.15 -29.24
C ALA A 8 -5.11 1.54 -27.76
N ALA A 9 -6.09 1.10 -26.97
CA ALA A 9 -6.19 1.29 -25.54
C ALA A 9 -4.86 0.95 -24.84
N SER A 10 -4.24 1.95 -24.23
CA SER A 10 -3.39 1.73 -23.06
C SER A 10 -4.31 1.96 -21.89
N GLU A 11 -4.78 0.87 -21.27
CA GLU A 11 -5.67 0.91 -20.12
C GLU A 11 -5.10 1.91 -19.10
N PRO A 12 -5.80 3.01 -18.80
CA PRO A 12 -5.35 3.87 -17.72
C PRO A 12 -5.46 3.01 -16.46
N GLY A 13 -4.31 2.61 -15.91
CA GLY A 13 -4.21 2.19 -14.52
C GLY A 13 -5.01 3.19 -13.67
N PRO A 14 -5.59 2.74 -12.54
CA PRO A 14 -6.61 3.49 -11.83
C PRO A 14 -6.20 4.96 -11.69
N GLN A 15 -7.02 5.87 -12.23
CA GLN A 15 -6.76 7.31 -12.24
C GLN A 15 -6.98 7.84 -10.82
N CYS A 16 -6.06 7.49 -9.94
CA CYS A 16 -6.08 7.87 -8.54
C CYS A 16 -5.63 9.32 -8.41
N ARG A 17 -6.44 10.17 -7.78
CA ARG A 17 -5.96 11.48 -7.29
C ARG A 17 -5.11 11.34 -6.02
N ALA A 18 -5.24 10.23 -5.31
CA ALA A 18 -4.51 9.95 -4.09
C ALA A 18 -3.04 9.60 -4.40
N ASN A 19 -2.13 10.18 -3.62
CA ASN A 19 -0.69 9.97 -3.75
C ASN A 19 -0.14 9.44 -2.43
N ILE A 20 0.76 8.46 -2.49
CA ILE A 20 1.43 7.90 -1.31
C ILE A 20 2.10 8.97 -0.43
N GLN A 21 2.54 10.08 -1.02
CA GLN A 21 3.09 11.23 -0.29
C GLN A 21 2.08 11.83 0.71
N THR A 22 0.78 11.80 0.41
CA THR A 22 -0.27 12.24 1.34
C THR A 22 -0.31 11.32 2.57
N LYS A 23 -0.23 10.00 2.38
CA LYS A 23 -0.17 9.05 3.49
C LYS A 23 1.08 9.25 4.34
N ILE A 24 2.22 9.50 3.72
CA ILE A 24 3.47 9.78 4.44
C ILE A 24 3.35 11.05 5.30
N ALA A 25 2.76 12.12 4.76
CA ALA A 25 2.52 13.34 5.53
C ALA A 25 1.57 13.12 6.72
N GLU A 26 0.53 12.28 6.55
CA GLU A 26 -0.35 11.87 7.65
C GLU A 26 0.43 11.11 8.75
N LEU A 27 1.29 10.16 8.37
CA LEU A 27 2.13 9.41 9.31
C LEU A 27 3.12 10.32 10.05
N GLN A 28 3.68 11.32 9.36
CA GLN A 28 4.57 12.32 9.98
C GLN A 28 3.83 13.24 10.97
N ALA A 29 2.54 13.45 10.80
CA ALA A 29 1.73 14.22 11.74
C ALA A 29 1.38 13.41 13.01
N LEU A 30 1.49 12.08 12.96
CA LEU A 30 1.33 11.23 14.15
C LEU A 30 2.52 11.39 15.10
N PRO A 31 2.31 11.09 16.40
CA PRO A 31 3.40 10.95 17.36
C PRO A 31 4.46 9.97 16.85
N LYS A 32 5.73 10.20 17.24
CA LYS A 32 6.83 9.30 16.88
C LYS A 32 6.51 7.86 17.28
N GLY A 33 6.51 6.96 16.30
CA GLY A 33 6.33 5.53 16.52
C GLY A 33 7.60 4.84 17.03
N ASN A 34 7.44 3.77 17.81
CA ASN A 34 8.51 2.84 18.13
C ASN A 34 7.97 1.39 18.14
N PRO A 35 8.14 0.61 17.05
CA PRO A 35 9.00 0.88 15.89
C PRO A 35 8.53 2.06 15.01
N ALA A 36 9.46 2.60 14.22
CA ALA A 36 9.19 3.67 13.26
C ALA A 36 8.16 3.23 12.21
N TYR A 37 7.29 4.15 11.79
CA TYR A 37 6.36 3.89 10.69
C TYR A 37 7.13 3.66 9.39
N GLU A 38 6.71 2.68 8.62
CA GLU A 38 7.28 2.37 7.32
C GLU A 38 6.18 2.24 6.27
N VAL A 39 6.52 2.62 5.05
CA VAL A 39 5.71 2.43 3.87
C VAL A 39 6.49 1.56 2.91
N TRP A 40 5.96 0.38 2.64
CA TRP A 40 6.52 -0.59 1.73
C TRP A 40 5.63 -0.70 0.49
N GLN A 41 6.24 -0.73 -0.69
CA GLN A 41 5.56 -1.02 -1.94
C GLN A 41 5.74 -2.51 -2.28
N TYR A 42 4.68 -3.11 -2.80
CA TYR A 42 4.69 -4.45 -3.37
C TYR A 42 3.91 -4.47 -4.68
N THR A 43 4.15 -5.50 -5.47
CA THR A 43 3.22 -5.97 -6.51
C THR A 43 2.40 -7.11 -5.93
N PHE A 44 1.08 -7.00 -5.93
CA PHE A 44 0.17 -8.05 -5.48
C PHE A 44 -0.95 -8.20 -6.51
N ARG A 45 -1.10 -9.41 -7.08
CA ARG A 45 -2.07 -9.69 -8.16
C ARG A 45 -1.94 -8.71 -9.34
N ASP A 46 -0.70 -8.49 -9.78
CA ASP A 46 -0.34 -7.57 -10.88
C ASP A 46 -0.73 -6.09 -10.62
N GLN A 47 -1.05 -5.75 -9.36
CA GLN A 47 -1.35 -4.40 -8.94
C GLN A 47 -0.31 -3.88 -7.95
N LYS A 48 0.04 -2.61 -8.10
CA LYS A 48 0.88 -1.92 -7.13
C LYS A 48 0.08 -1.64 -5.85
N VAL A 49 0.61 -2.07 -4.72
CA VAL A 49 0.00 -1.90 -3.40
C VAL A 49 1.03 -1.34 -2.41
N TYR A 50 0.54 -0.70 -1.36
CA TYR A 50 1.36 -0.08 -0.33
C TYR A 50 0.99 -0.64 1.05
N LEU A 51 1.94 -1.28 1.72
CA LEU A 51 1.80 -1.73 3.11
C LEU A 51 2.34 -0.63 4.04
N VAL A 52 1.50 -0.16 4.95
CA VAL A 52 1.89 0.77 6.01
C VAL A 52 2.01 -0.01 7.31
N THR A 53 3.21 -0.02 7.89
CA THR A 53 3.45 -0.69 9.17
C THR A 53 2.91 0.15 10.33
N ALA A 54 2.58 -0.52 11.43
CA ALA A 54 2.15 0.15 12.64
C ALA A 54 3.30 0.28 13.64
N SER A 55 3.19 1.25 14.54
CA SER A 55 4.16 1.50 15.61
C SER A 55 3.95 0.64 16.86
N CYS A 56 2.95 -0.25 16.87
CA CYS A 56 2.70 -1.18 17.96
C CYS A 56 2.12 -2.49 17.42
N CYS A 57 2.50 -3.62 18.02
CA CYS A 57 2.19 -4.97 17.54
C CYS A 57 0.69 -5.32 17.55
N ASP A 58 -0.09 -4.66 18.41
CA ASP A 58 -1.55 -4.79 18.54
C ASP A 58 -2.33 -3.93 17.54
N GLN A 59 -1.64 -3.11 16.74
CA GLN A 59 -2.23 -2.33 15.66
C GLN A 59 -2.04 -3.04 14.32
N TYR A 60 -2.98 -2.81 13.40
CA TYR A 60 -2.95 -3.45 12.09
C TYR A 60 -1.93 -2.80 11.15
N GLU A 61 -1.12 -3.62 10.50
CA GLU A 61 -0.36 -3.19 9.32
C GLU A 61 -1.32 -3.15 8.14
N THR A 62 -1.59 -1.96 7.61
CA THR A 62 -2.69 -1.78 6.64
C THR A 62 -2.15 -1.78 5.22
N LEU A 63 -2.76 -2.61 4.38
CA LEU A 63 -2.48 -2.68 2.95
C LEU A 63 -3.44 -1.78 2.19
N TYR A 64 -2.87 -0.96 1.31
CA TYR A 64 -3.57 -0.02 0.46
C TYR A 64 -3.35 -0.35 -1.01
N ASP A 65 -4.34 -0.08 -1.85
CA ASP A 65 -4.15 -0.08 -3.30
C ASP A 65 -3.39 1.17 -3.78
N ALA A 66 -3.18 1.28 -5.09
CA ALA A 66 -2.56 2.44 -5.72
C ALA A 66 -3.32 3.76 -5.51
N CYS A 67 -4.61 3.69 -5.14
CA CYS A 67 -5.49 4.82 -4.83
C CYS A 67 -5.57 5.12 -3.33
N LEU A 68 -4.75 4.49 -2.49
CA LEU A 68 -4.82 4.59 -1.03
C LEU A 68 -6.17 4.13 -0.44
N ASN A 69 -6.91 3.27 -1.13
CA ASN A 69 -8.05 2.57 -0.52
C ASN A 69 -7.53 1.42 0.33
N VAL A 70 -8.09 1.25 1.53
CA VAL A 70 -7.78 0.11 2.39
C VAL A 70 -8.26 -1.17 1.73
N LEU A 71 -7.35 -2.09 1.48
CA LEU A 71 -7.66 -3.44 1.00
C LEU A 71 -7.93 -4.38 2.17
N CYS A 72 -7.01 -4.39 3.15
CA CYS A 72 -7.00 -5.32 4.28
C CYS A 72 -5.83 -5.02 5.22
N ALA A 73 -5.73 -5.78 6.31
CA ALA A 73 -4.56 -5.83 7.17
C ALA A 73 -3.97 -7.24 7.18
N PRO A 74 -2.86 -7.52 6.46
CA PRO A 74 -2.29 -8.86 6.42
C PRO A 74 -1.56 -9.27 7.72
N SER A 75 -1.31 -8.34 8.64
CA SER A 75 -0.53 -8.54 9.87
C SER A 75 -0.91 -7.52 10.94
N GLY A 76 -0.41 -7.74 12.16
CA GLY A 76 -0.71 -6.94 13.34
C GLY A 76 -2.05 -7.31 13.98
N GLY A 77 -2.60 -6.41 14.79
CA GLY A 77 -3.78 -6.71 15.60
C GLY A 77 -3.45 -7.58 16.82
N LEU A 78 -4.45 -7.85 17.66
CA LEU A 78 -4.26 -8.57 18.93
C LEU A 78 -3.62 -9.97 18.77
N SER A 79 -3.92 -10.67 17.68
CA SER A 79 -3.35 -11.99 17.37
C SER A 79 -2.06 -11.93 16.56
N GLY A 80 -1.70 -10.76 16.02
CA GLY A 80 -0.62 -10.60 15.04
C GLY A 80 -0.92 -11.16 13.64
N GLN A 81 -2.13 -11.70 13.41
CA GLN A 81 -2.52 -12.33 12.15
C GLN A 81 -3.23 -11.39 11.17
N GLY A 82 -3.35 -10.11 11.53
CA GLY A 82 -4.12 -9.16 10.75
C GLY A 82 -5.63 -9.36 10.84
N ASP A 83 -6.35 -8.84 9.86
CA ASP A 83 -7.83 -8.88 9.81
C ASP A 83 -8.39 -10.12 9.10
N GLY A 84 -7.53 -11.01 8.61
CA GLY A 84 -7.91 -12.24 7.92
C GLY A 84 -8.47 -12.05 6.49
N ARG A 85 -8.47 -10.83 5.94
CA ARG A 85 -9.04 -10.57 4.60
C ARG A 85 -8.05 -10.87 3.47
N CYS A 86 -6.75 -10.84 3.75
CA CYS A 86 -5.68 -11.09 2.78
C CYS A 86 -4.66 -12.13 3.26
N PRO A 87 -5.07 -13.39 3.51
CA PRO A 87 -4.17 -14.43 4.03
C PRO A 87 -3.03 -14.75 3.05
N GLU A 88 -3.27 -14.58 1.75
CA GLU A 88 -2.31 -14.90 0.70
C GLU A 88 -1.32 -13.76 0.39
N PHE A 89 -1.43 -12.60 1.05
CA PHE A 89 -0.66 -11.40 0.69
C PHE A 89 0.84 -11.64 0.72
N TYR A 90 1.39 -12.12 1.84
CA TYR A 90 2.84 -12.37 1.96
C TYR A 90 3.34 -13.51 1.07
N ARG A 91 2.45 -14.42 0.62
CA ARG A 91 2.81 -15.53 -0.27
C ARG A 91 2.85 -15.12 -1.74
N LEU A 92 1.95 -14.22 -2.15
CA LEU A 92 1.76 -13.84 -3.55
C LEU A 92 2.35 -12.46 -3.90
N SER A 93 2.73 -11.66 -2.90
CA SER A 93 3.34 -10.35 -3.16
C SER A 93 4.79 -10.48 -3.61
N THR A 94 5.17 -9.64 -4.57
CA THR A 94 6.52 -9.55 -5.14
C THR A 94 7.00 -8.10 -5.14
N ASP A 95 8.21 -7.87 -5.65
CA ASP A 95 8.78 -6.52 -5.87
C ASP A 95 8.75 -5.63 -4.64
N ARG A 96 9.03 -6.22 -3.47
CA ARG A 96 9.07 -5.51 -2.19
C ARG A 96 10.12 -4.40 -2.24
N GLN A 97 9.69 -3.17 -2.00
CA GLN A 97 10.56 -1.99 -1.93
C GLN A 97 10.17 -1.10 -0.76
N LEU A 98 11.16 -0.61 -0.02
CA LEU A 98 10.94 0.42 1.00
C LEU A 98 10.75 1.76 0.30
N VAL A 99 9.57 2.36 0.43
CA VAL A 99 9.26 3.68 -0.14
C VAL A 99 9.66 4.77 0.85
N TRP A 100 9.36 4.55 2.12
CA TRP A 100 9.62 5.53 3.17
C TRP A 100 9.71 4.85 4.54
N ARG A 101 10.55 5.39 5.41
CA ARG A 101 10.62 5.08 6.83
C ARG A 101 10.66 6.41 7.58
N ASP A 102 9.91 6.52 8.67
CA ASP A 102 9.91 7.71 9.52
C ASP A 102 11.34 7.98 10.03
N PRO A 103 11.93 9.16 9.71
CA PRO A 103 13.29 9.47 10.12
C PRO A 103 13.42 9.97 11.57
N ARG A 104 12.30 10.19 12.28
CA ARG A 104 12.26 10.83 13.60
C ARG A 104 12.70 9.94 14.74
#